data_AF-A0A2S9BC56-F1
#
_entry.id   AF-A0A2S9BC56-F1
#
_cell.length_a   1.000
_cell.length_b   1.000
_cell.length_c   1.000
_cell.angle_alpha   90.00
_cell.angle_beta   90.00
_cell.angle_gamma   90.00
#
_symmetry.space_group_name_H-M   'P 1'
#
loop_
_entity.id
_entity.type
_entity.pdbx_description
1 polymer ?
#
loop_
_entity_poly.entity_id
_entity_poly.type
_entity_poly.pdbx_seq_one_letter_code
_entity_poly.pdbx_strand_id
1 'polypeptide(L)'
;MFERNKLVPELMVTHLESSLAFWVSCIGFKVVYERREDGFAYLDLNGAQVMLEQVESQVGQWLTAPLTAPFGRGINLQIDVVAVAPLIKQLDQARHPLYRECKDTWYRANDVEIGQREFIVQDPDGYLVRLVERLGERPV
;
A
#
# COMPACT_ATOMS: atom_id res chain seq x y z
N MET A 1 -12.76 -18.94 6.70
CA MET A 1 -13.62 -18.04 5.89
C MET A 1 -12.81 -16.79 5.64
N PHE A 2 -12.71 -16.34 4.39
CA PHE A 2 -12.00 -15.10 4.07
C PHE A 2 -12.78 -13.91 4.66
N GLU A 3 -12.17 -13.18 5.60
CA GLU A 3 -12.77 -12.00 6.20
C GLU A 3 -12.47 -10.78 5.33
N ARG A 4 -13.51 -10.05 4.94
CA ARG A 4 -13.40 -8.87 4.07
C ARG A 4 -13.42 -7.60 4.90
N ASN A 5 -12.47 -6.72 4.67
CA ASN A 5 -12.49 -5.37 5.20
C ASN A 5 -13.71 -4.60 4.69
N LYS A 6 -14.21 -3.70 5.54
CA LYS A 6 -15.32 -2.81 5.19
C LYS A 6 -14.92 -1.74 4.17
N LEU A 7 -13.63 -1.42 4.09
CA LEU A 7 -13.05 -0.52 3.11
C LEU A 7 -11.85 -1.20 2.47
N VAL A 8 -11.89 -1.34 1.14
CA VAL A 8 -10.82 -1.95 0.34
C VAL A 8 -10.57 -1.01 -0.83
N PRO A 9 -9.42 -0.32 -0.88
CA PRO A 9 -9.08 0.48 -2.05
C PRO A 9 -8.81 -0.44 -3.25
N GLU A 10 -9.28 0.00 -4.41
CA GLU A 10 -8.93 -0.56 -5.72
C GLU A 10 -7.98 0.41 -6.42
N LEU A 11 -6.82 -0.09 -6.81
CA LEU A 11 -5.77 0.69 -7.47
C LEU A 11 -5.67 0.27 -8.93
N MET A 12 -5.84 1.25 -9.81
CA MET A 12 -5.58 1.07 -11.23
C MET A 12 -4.07 1.03 -11.45
N VAL A 13 -3.56 -0.03 -12.06
CA VAL A 13 -2.11 -0.22 -12.28
C VAL A 13 -1.78 -0.35 -13.76
N THR A 14 -0.63 0.16 -14.20
CA THR A 14 -0.26 0.05 -15.62
C THR A 14 0.15 -1.36 -16.02
N HIS A 15 0.85 -2.07 -15.13
CA HIS A 15 1.31 -3.45 -15.34
C HIS A 15 1.14 -4.29 -14.08
N LEU A 16 0.18 -5.21 -14.08
CA LEU A 16 -0.15 -6.02 -12.92
C LEU A 16 1.05 -6.81 -12.40
N GLU A 17 1.87 -7.38 -13.28
CA GLU A 17 3.05 -8.15 -12.87
C GLU A 17 4.08 -7.29 -12.11
N SER A 18 4.30 -6.06 -12.57
CA SER A 18 5.21 -5.11 -11.90
C SER A 18 4.67 -4.70 -10.54
N SER A 19 3.36 -4.46 -10.45
CA SER A 19 2.70 -4.13 -9.18
C SER A 19 2.72 -5.32 -8.23
N LEU A 20 2.46 -6.55 -8.68
CA LEU A 20 2.58 -7.74 -7.84
C LEU A 20 4.01 -7.95 -7.34
N ALA A 21 5.04 -7.71 -8.16
CA ALA A 21 6.43 -7.77 -7.71
C ALA A 21 6.69 -6.78 -6.56
N PHE A 22 6.16 -5.57 -6.63
CA PHE A 22 6.25 -4.60 -5.53
C PHE A 22 5.42 -5.04 -4.31
N TRP A 23 4.11 -5.20 -4.46
CA TRP A 23 3.17 -5.43 -3.35
C TRP A 23 3.44 -6.76 -2.65
N VAL A 24 3.73 -7.84 -3.39
CA VAL A 24 3.99 -9.17 -2.81
C VAL A 24 5.44 -9.30 -2.37
N SER A 25 6.40 -9.02 -3.26
CA SER A 25 7.81 -9.37 -2.98
C SER A 25 8.53 -8.31 -2.13
N CYS A 26 8.15 -7.04 -2.25
CA CYS A 26 8.79 -5.97 -1.47
C CYS A 26 8.03 -5.63 -0.18
N ILE A 27 6.69 -5.60 -0.23
CA ILE A 27 5.85 -5.21 0.92
C ILE A 27 5.35 -6.43 1.72
N GLY A 28 5.31 -7.62 1.11
CA GLY A 28 4.94 -8.87 1.78
C GLY A 28 3.46 -9.21 1.75
N PHE A 29 2.66 -8.53 0.92
CA PHE A 29 1.26 -8.94 0.67
C PHE A 29 1.20 -10.36 0.11
N LYS A 30 0.06 -11.01 0.29
CA LYS A 30 -0.26 -12.30 -0.32
C LYS A 30 -1.42 -12.13 -1.29
N VAL A 31 -1.35 -12.82 -2.41
CA VAL A 31 -2.49 -12.96 -3.32
C VAL A 31 -3.50 -13.88 -2.65
N VAL A 32 -4.71 -13.36 -2.38
CA VAL A 32 -5.83 -14.15 -1.87
C VAL A 32 -6.51 -14.89 -3.02
N TYR A 33 -6.76 -14.17 -4.12
CA TYR A 33 -7.23 -14.70 -5.39
C TYR A 33 -6.93 -13.70 -6.51
N GLU A 34 -6.88 -14.18 -7.74
CA GLU A 34 -6.62 -13.39 -8.94
C GLU A 34 -7.49 -13.86 -10.10
N ARG A 35 -7.75 -12.95 -11.04
CA ARG A 35 -8.36 -13.24 -12.35
C ARG A 35 -7.40 -12.67 -13.38
N ARG A 36 -6.47 -13.50 -13.84
CA ARG A 36 -5.38 -13.06 -14.72
C ARG A 36 -5.91 -12.62 -16.08
N GLU A 37 -6.96 -13.27 -16.54
CA GLU A 37 -7.72 -12.94 -17.74
C GLU A 37 -8.35 -11.53 -17.69
N ASP A 38 -8.60 -11.01 -16.48
CA ASP A 38 -9.16 -9.67 -16.24
C ASP A 38 -8.09 -8.66 -15.78
N GLY A 39 -6.82 -9.06 -15.69
CA GLY A 39 -5.77 -8.21 -15.12
C GLY A 39 -6.01 -7.82 -13.66
N PHE A 40 -6.65 -8.68 -12.86
CA PHE A 40 -7.07 -8.38 -11.49
C PHE A 40 -6.37 -9.25 -10.43
N ALA A 41 -6.01 -8.65 -9.30
CA ALA A 41 -5.56 -9.36 -8.10
C ALA A 41 -6.13 -8.76 -6.81
N TYR A 42 -6.52 -9.64 -5.89
CA TYR A 42 -6.93 -9.27 -4.53
C TYR A 42 -5.86 -9.66 -3.53
N LEU A 43 -5.36 -8.69 -2.77
CA LEU A 43 -4.23 -8.86 -1.87
C LEU A 43 -4.61 -8.71 -0.40
N ASP A 44 -3.92 -9.44 0.47
CA ASP A 44 -4.02 -9.32 1.94
C ASP A 44 -2.63 -9.28 2.61
N LEU A 45 -2.49 -8.39 3.59
CA LEU A 45 -1.37 -8.33 4.52
C LEU A 45 -1.91 -8.22 5.95
N ASN A 46 -2.07 -9.37 6.61
CA ASN A 46 -2.56 -9.45 8.00
C ASN A 46 -3.89 -8.71 8.20
N GLY A 47 -4.81 -8.82 7.24
CA GLY A 47 -6.08 -8.13 7.26
C GLY A 47 -6.08 -6.73 6.63
N ALA A 48 -4.93 -6.14 6.27
CA ALA A 48 -4.92 -4.99 5.37
C ALA A 48 -5.14 -5.48 3.93
N GLN A 49 -6.15 -4.95 3.24
CA GLN A 49 -6.60 -5.49 1.95
C GLN A 49 -6.58 -4.42 0.87
N VAL A 50 -6.09 -4.78 -0.32
CA VAL A 50 -5.99 -3.91 -1.50
C VAL A 50 -6.34 -4.73 -2.75
N MET A 51 -7.06 -4.12 -3.68
CA MET A 51 -7.29 -4.68 -5.02
C MET A 51 -6.40 -3.96 -6.04
N LEU A 52 -5.84 -4.71 -6.98
CA LEU A 52 -5.12 -4.19 -8.13
C LEU A 52 -5.88 -4.57 -9.40
N GLU A 53 -6.14 -3.59 -10.25
CA GLU A 53 -6.77 -3.79 -11.56
C GLU A 53 -5.90 -3.15 -12.64
N GLN A 54 -5.46 -3.94 -13.62
CA GLN A 54 -4.65 -3.43 -14.72
C GLN A 54 -5.48 -2.51 -15.62
N VAL A 55 -4.94 -1.36 -15.98
CA VAL A 55 -5.58 -0.42 -16.90
C VAL A 55 -5.70 -1.06 -18.29
N GLU A 56 -6.93 -1.19 -18.79
CA GLU A 56 -7.22 -1.72 -20.11
C GLU A 56 -8.30 -0.89 -20.79
N SER A 57 -8.01 -0.43 -22.01
CA SER A 57 -8.88 0.51 -22.73
C SER A 57 -10.23 -0.08 -23.18
N GLN A 58 -10.45 -1.38 -23.02
CA GLN A 58 -11.64 -2.09 -23.52
C GLN A 58 -12.59 -2.59 -22.42
N VAL A 59 -12.20 -2.46 -21.15
CA VAL A 59 -13.01 -2.89 -20.01
C VAL A 59 -13.71 -1.68 -19.43
N GLY A 60 -14.93 -1.84 -18.89
CA GLY A 60 -15.75 -0.77 -18.30
C GLY A 60 -15.20 -0.24 -16.98
N GLN A 61 -13.94 0.20 -16.97
CA GLN A 61 -13.18 0.65 -15.80
C GLN A 61 -13.75 1.96 -15.25
N TRP A 62 -13.71 2.11 -13.92
CA TRP A 62 -14.30 3.24 -13.21
C TRP A 62 -13.37 4.46 -13.19
N LEU A 63 -13.06 4.98 -14.38
CA LEU A 63 -12.28 6.20 -14.55
C LEU A 63 -13.19 7.42 -14.62
N THR A 64 -13.05 8.32 -13.66
CA THR A 64 -13.76 9.61 -13.66
C THR A 64 -13.03 10.68 -14.48
N ALA A 65 -11.75 10.45 -14.79
CA ALA A 65 -10.88 11.29 -15.62
C ALA A 65 -9.70 10.45 -16.17
N PRO A 66 -8.96 10.95 -17.19
CA PRO A 66 -7.77 10.28 -17.68
C PRO A 66 -6.71 10.07 -16.58
N LEU A 67 -6.17 8.86 -16.49
CA LEU A 67 -5.06 8.53 -15.61
C LEU A 67 -3.78 9.23 -16.08
N THR A 68 -3.11 9.93 -15.16
CA THR A 68 -1.86 10.65 -15.41
C THR A 68 -0.90 10.40 -14.26
N ALA A 69 0.31 9.91 -14.57
CA ALA A 69 1.30 9.56 -13.56
C ALA A 69 1.84 10.82 -12.82
N PRO A 70 2.21 10.71 -11.53
CA PRO A 70 1.96 9.57 -10.66
C PRO A 70 0.45 9.43 -10.37
N PHE A 71 -0.02 8.19 -10.29
CA PHE A 71 -1.38 7.88 -9.87
C PHE A 71 -1.54 8.12 -8.37
N GLY A 72 -2.79 8.21 -7.90
CA GLY A 72 -3.07 8.41 -6.47
C GLY A 72 -2.71 9.81 -5.92
N ARG A 73 -2.61 10.84 -6.77
CA ARG A 73 -2.37 12.22 -6.33
C ARG A 73 -3.42 12.66 -5.31
N GLY A 74 -2.95 13.06 -4.14
CA GLY A 74 -3.80 13.55 -3.03
C GLY A 74 -4.15 12.50 -1.98
N ILE A 75 -3.76 11.24 -2.15
CA ILE A 75 -3.98 10.17 -1.15
C ILE A 75 -2.67 9.52 -0.71
N ASN A 76 -2.72 8.88 0.47
CA ASN A 76 -1.77 7.84 0.86
C ASN A 76 -2.56 6.70 1.52
N LEU A 77 -2.04 5.48 1.38
CA LEU A 77 -2.58 4.29 2.03
C LEU A 77 -1.75 4.02 3.28
N GLN A 78 -2.32 4.30 4.45
CA GLN A 78 -1.71 3.90 5.71
C GLN A 78 -1.99 2.41 5.95
N ILE A 79 -0.94 1.63 6.15
CA ILE A 79 -1.00 0.20 6.39
C ILE A 79 -0.19 -0.11 7.65
N ASP A 80 -0.87 -0.66 8.66
CA ASP A 80 -0.22 -1.10 9.89
C ASP A 80 0.51 -2.42 9.62
N VAL A 81 1.79 -2.47 9.99
CA VAL A 81 2.67 -3.63 9.84
C VAL A 81 3.29 -4.01 11.18
N VAL A 82 3.68 -5.27 11.30
CA VAL A 82 4.28 -5.78 12.54
C VAL A 82 5.62 -5.10 12.83
N ALA A 83 6.44 -4.87 11.79
CA ALA A 83 7.72 -4.18 11.92
C ALA A 83 8.10 -3.52 10.59
N VAL A 84 8.61 -2.29 10.63
CA VAL A 84 9.06 -1.60 9.39
C VAL A 84 10.46 -2.00 8.95
N ALA A 85 11.34 -2.39 9.88
CA ALA A 85 12.76 -2.62 9.58
C ALA A 85 13.01 -3.75 8.56
N PRO A 86 12.30 -4.90 8.61
CA PRO A 86 12.43 -5.93 7.59
C PRO A 86 12.00 -5.45 6.20
N LEU A 87 10.94 -4.64 6.12
CA LEU A 87 10.40 -4.13 4.86
C LEU A 87 11.37 -3.13 4.22
N ILE A 88 11.98 -2.24 5.02
CA ILE A 88 13.01 -1.32 4.53
C ILE A 88 14.19 -2.11 3.94
N LYS A 89 14.63 -3.19 4.60
CA LYS A 89 15.70 -4.05 4.07
C LYS A 89 15.31 -4.73 2.75
N GLN A 90 14.06 -5.19 2.62
CA GLN A 90 13.57 -5.79 1.38
C GLN A 90 13.52 -4.77 0.24
N LEU A 91 13.06 -3.55 0.52
CA LEU A 91 13.03 -2.45 -0.46
C LEU A 91 14.44 -2.05 -0.90
N ASP A 92 15.40 -1.96 0.02
CA ASP A 92 16.81 -1.69 -0.29
C ASP A 92 17.42 -2.79 -1.19
N GLN A 93 17.16 -4.06 -0.89
CA GLN A 93 17.59 -5.19 -1.74
C GLN A 93 16.97 -5.14 -3.14
N ALA A 94 15.72 -4.69 -3.26
CA ALA A 94 15.04 -4.46 -4.53
C ALA A 94 15.51 -3.18 -5.24
N ARG A 95 16.35 -2.35 -4.59
CA ARG A 95 16.78 -1.01 -5.04
C ARG A 95 15.57 -0.08 -5.26
N HIS A 96 14.55 -0.21 -4.42
CA HIS A 96 13.35 0.59 -4.46
C HIS A 96 13.44 1.72 -3.43
N PRO A 97 13.56 2.99 -3.85
CA PRO A 97 13.84 4.09 -2.93
C PRO A 97 12.65 4.42 -2.04
N LEU A 98 12.93 4.89 -0.83
CA LEU A 98 11.90 5.47 0.03
C LEU A 98 11.51 6.86 -0.47
N TYR A 99 10.22 7.16 -0.51
CA TYR A 99 9.72 8.52 -0.75
C TYR A 99 9.94 9.40 0.48
N ARG A 100 9.80 8.82 1.68
CA ARG A 100 10.13 9.45 2.95
C ARG A 100 10.82 8.44 3.87
N GLU A 101 11.98 8.84 4.37
CA GLU A 101 12.78 8.05 5.30
C GLU A 101 12.02 7.66 6.57
N CYS A 102 12.45 6.55 7.18
CA CYS A 102 11.88 6.04 8.41
C CYS A 102 12.07 7.01 9.57
N LYS A 103 10.98 7.28 10.30
CA LYS A 103 10.99 8.17 11.45
C LYS A 103 10.01 7.70 12.51
N ASP A 104 10.38 7.89 13.77
CA ASP A 104 9.44 7.82 14.89
C ASP A 104 8.71 9.17 15.01
N THR A 105 7.40 9.15 14.83
CA THR A 105 6.52 10.32 14.95
C THR A 105 5.45 10.08 16.01
N TRP A 106 5.24 11.08 16.86
CA TRP A 106 4.16 11.10 17.84
C TRP A 106 3.11 12.10 17.38
N TYR A 107 1.89 11.61 17.12
CA TYR A 107 0.78 12.42 16.65
C TYR A 107 -0.21 12.64 17.78
N ARG A 108 -0.50 13.91 18.10
CA ARG A 108 -1.54 14.24 19.08
C ARG A 108 -2.91 13.77 18.58
N ALA A 109 -3.55 12.92 19.35
CA ALA A 109 -4.94 12.49 19.19
C ALA A 109 -5.69 12.81 20.50
N ASN A 110 -6.35 13.97 20.53
CA ASN A 110 -6.98 14.50 21.74
C ASN A 110 -5.97 14.66 22.89
N ASP A 111 -6.15 13.95 24.00
CA ASP A 111 -5.36 14.03 25.23
C ASP A 111 -4.20 13.01 25.28
N VAL A 112 -4.02 12.25 24.20
CA VAL A 112 -2.91 11.30 24.04
C VAL A 112 -2.09 11.62 22.79
N GLU A 113 -0.86 11.14 22.76
CA GLU A 113 -0.06 11.04 21.55
C GLU A 113 0.05 9.57 21.12
N ILE A 114 -0.20 9.32 19.84
CA ILE A 114 -0.06 7.99 19.23
C ILE A 114 1.31 7.92 18.56
N GLY A 115 2.15 7.03 19.06
CA GLY A 115 3.50 6.78 18.55
C GLY A 115 3.48 5.85 17.35
N GLN A 116 4.12 6.27 16.27
CA GLN A 116 4.23 5.52 15.03
C GLN A 116 5.68 5.56 14.56
N ARG A 117 6.25 4.39 14.28
CA ARG A 117 7.45 4.29 13.46
C ARG A 117 7.01 4.07 12.03
N GLU A 118 7.37 4.98 11.15
CA GLU A 118 6.76 5.05 9.82
C GLU A 118 7.74 5.45 8.73
N PHE A 119 7.48 4.97 7.52
CA PHE A 119 8.13 5.45 6.30
C PHE A 119 7.10 5.46 5.15
N ILE A 120 7.46 6.12 4.04
CA ILE A 120 6.60 6.16 2.85
C ILE A 120 7.41 5.70 1.64
N VAL A 121 6.78 4.88 0.81
CA VAL A 121 7.30 4.41 -0.47
C VAL A 121 6.24 4.64 -1.56
N GLN A 122 6.68 4.82 -2.81
CA GLN A 122 5.79 4.84 -3.96
C GLN A 122 5.72 3.44 -4.57
N ASP A 123 4.53 2.97 -4.89
CA ASP A 123 4.39 1.80 -5.76
C ASP A 123 4.79 2.14 -7.22
N PRO A 124 4.83 1.16 -8.14
CA PRO A 124 5.27 1.39 -9.53
C PRO A 124 4.50 2.47 -10.29
N ASP A 125 3.23 2.70 -9.96
CA ASP A 125 2.37 3.68 -10.61
C ASP A 125 2.34 5.04 -9.86
N GLY A 126 2.97 5.09 -8.68
CA GLY A 126 3.19 6.31 -7.89
C GLY A 126 2.28 6.48 -6.68
N TYR A 127 1.45 5.48 -6.35
CA TYR A 127 0.62 5.50 -5.14
C TYR A 127 1.49 5.55 -3.90
N LEU A 128 1.19 6.46 -2.98
CA LEU A 128 1.91 6.55 -1.70
C LEU A 128 1.44 5.47 -0.74
N VAL A 129 2.35 4.58 -0.35
CA VAL A 129 2.14 3.53 0.64
C VAL A 129 2.90 3.91 1.91
N ARG A 130 2.15 4.21 2.98
CA ARG A 130 2.67 4.60 4.29
C ARG A 130 2.61 3.40 5.23
N LEU A 131 3.77 2.80 5.52
CA LEU A 131 3.85 1.64 6.40
C LEU A 131 4.13 2.07 7.83
N VAL A 132 3.35 1.55 8.78
CA VAL A 132 3.33 2.00 10.17
C VAL A 132 3.50 0.83 11.13
N GLU A 133 4.53 0.90 11.97
CA GLU A 133 4.70 0.08 13.17
C GLU A 133 4.22 0.91 14.38
N ARG A 134 3.32 0.33 15.20
CA ARG A 134 2.74 1.02 16.36
C ARG A 134 3.70 1.00 17.54
N LEU A 135 4.01 2.18 18.09
CA LEU A 135 4.88 2.33 19.27
C LEU A 135 4.08 2.45 20.59
N GLY A 136 2.75 2.50 20.50
CA GLY A 136 1.84 2.68 21.64
C GLY A 136 1.35 4.12 21.79
N GLU A 137 0.82 4.43 22.97
CA GLU A 137 0.23 5.73 23.32
C GLU A 137 0.88 6.31 24.56
N ARG A 138 0.95 7.65 24.66
CA ARG A 138 1.39 8.36 25.87
C ARG A 138 0.52 9.61 26.13
N PRO A 139 0.36 10.07 27.38
CA PRO A 139 -0.30 11.34 27.67
C PRO A 139 0.45 12.52 27.03
N VAL A 140 -0.29 13.58 26.67
CA VAL A 140 0.26 14.88 26.24
C VAL A 140 0.83 15.65 27.43
#